data_AF-A0A485AUU7-F1
#
_entry.id   AF-A0A485AUU7-F1
#
_cell.length_a   1.000
_cell.length_b   1.000
_cell.length_c   1.000
_cell.angle_alpha   90.00
_cell.angle_beta   90.00
_cell.angle_gamma   90.00
#
_symmetry.space_group_name_H-M   'P 1'
#
loop_
_entity.id
_entity.type
_entity.pdbx_description
1 polymer ?
#
loop_
_entity_poly.entity_id
_entity_poly.type
_entity_poly.pdbx_seq_one_letter_code
_entity_poly.pdbx_strand_id
1 'polypeptide(L)'
;MRFLPGFVNWRRWRNGCWVEGAGGWFTPLSATLSFADWVRDEQLPVILVVGIKLGCINHALLTAQAVRQAGLPLVGWIANDIQPPGKRHAEYFGDPQRSTCGSVAG
;
A
#
# COMPACT_ATOMS: atom_id res chain seq x y z
N MET A 1 3.77 13.00 -16.16
CA MET A 1 4.72 12.73 -15.08
C MET A 1 5.56 13.93 -14.75
N ARG A 2 5.06 14.74 -13.82
CA ARG A 2 5.80 15.79 -13.11
C ARG A 2 6.64 15.16 -12.02
N PHE A 3 7.92 15.54 -11.98
CA PHE A 3 8.87 15.14 -10.96
C PHE A 3 8.67 15.96 -9.69
N LEU A 4 8.56 15.29 -8.52
CA LEU A 4 8.53 15.91 -7.20
C LEU A 4 9.82 15.54 -6.44
N PRO A 5 10.88 16.36 -6.51
CA PRO A 5 12.13 16.10 -5.79
C PRO A 5 11.90 16.04 -4.28
N GLY A 6 12.51 15.06 -3.60
CA GLY A 6 12.56 15.00 -2.13
C GLY A 6 11.35 14.38 -1.43
N PHE A 7 10.19 14.26 -2.10
CA PHE A 7 9.00 13.63 -1.53
C PHE A 7 8.72 12.23 -2.09
N VAL A 8 9.20 11.96 -3.31
CA VAL A 8 8.89 10.75 -4.06
C VAL A 8 10.16 9.98 -4.38
N ASN A 9 10.18 8.69 -4.05
CA ASN A 9 11.23 7.78 -4.47
C ASN A 9 10.81 7.02 -5.72
N TRP A 10 11.60 7.14 -6.78
CA TRP A 10 11.36 6.50 -8.06
C TRP A 10 12.25 5.28 -8.21
N ARG A 11 11.64 4.11 -8.36
CA ARG A 11 12.37 2.86 -8.64
C ARG A 11 11.96 2.31 -9.98
N ARG A 12 12.88 2.35 -10.94
CA ARG A 12 12.71 1.71 -12.24
C ARG A 12 12.90 0.20 -12.08
N TRP A 13 11.92 -0.55 -12.55
CA TRP A 13 11.99 -2.00 -12.73
C TRP A 13 11.84 -2.30 -14.22
N ARG A 14 12.31 -3.47 -14.66
CA ARG A 14 12.50 -3.88 -16.08
C ARG A 14 11.70 -3.08 -17.12
N ASN A 15 10.36 -3.09 -17.04
CA ASN A 15 9.46 -2.41 -17.96
C ASN A 15 8.49 -1.42 -17.29
N GLY A 16 8.80 -0.91 -16.09
CA GLY A 16 7.90 -0.03 -15.34
C GLY A 16 8.59 0.77 -14.24
N CYS A 17 7.85 1.66 -13.59
CA CYS A 17 8.34 2.43 -12.45
C CYS A 17 7.41 2.26 -11.25
N TRP A 18 8.02 2.16 -10.09
CA TRP A 18 7.35 2.21 -8.80
C TRP A 18 7.60 3.56 -8.17
N VAL A 19 6.55 4.08 -7.55
CA VAL A 19 6.52 5.38 -6.92
C VAL A 19 6.18 5.15 -5.46
N GLU A 20 7.14 5.44 -4.59
CA GLU A 20 6.91 5.46 -3.16
C GLU A 20 6.75 6.92 -2.73
N GLY A 21 5.60 7.26 -2.16
CA GLY A 21 5.38 8.57 -1.53
C GLY A 21 6.01 8.63 -0.14
N ALA A 22 5.93 9.80 0.49
CA ALA A 22 6.37 9.99 1.88
C ALA A 22 5.16 10.09 2.82
N GLY A 23 5.09 9.21 3.83
CA GLY A 23 4.02 9.22 4.82
C GLY A 23 2.70 8.61 4.33
N GLY A 24 1.58 9.26 4.61
CA GLY A 24 0.23 8.78 4.30
C GLY A 24 -0.39 9.43 3.05
N TRP A 25 -1.62 9.02 2.72
CA TRP A 25 -2.33 9.45 1.51
C TRP A 25 -2.49 10.97 1.38
N PHE A 26 -2.83 11.65 2.49
CA PHE A 26 -3.02 13.10 2.54
C PHE A 26 -1.78 13.87 3.04
N THR A 27 -0.58 13.29 2.93
CA THR A 27 0.65 14.03 3.29
C THR A 27 0.72 15.33 2.46
N PRO A 28 0.89 16.50 3.10
CA PRO A 28 0.99 17.77 2.40
C PRO A 28 2.35 17.87 1.67
N LEU A 29 2.31 18.25 0.39
CA LEU A 29 3.47 18.59 -0.43
C LEU A 29 3.75 20.10 -0.39
N SER A 30 2.69 20.90 -0.24
CA SER A 30 2.74 22.34 -0.04
C SER A 30 1.56 22.79 0.82
N ALA A 31 1.42 24.09 1.06
CA ALA A 31 0.26 24.66 1.75
C ALA A 31 -1.09 24.39 1.06
N THR A 32 -1.08 24.05 -0.23
CA THR A 32 -2.30 23.91 -1.05
C THR A 32 -2.40 22.58 -1.78
N LEU A 33 -1.39 21.71 -1.66
CA LEU A 33 -1.28 20.50 -2.47
C LEU A 33 -0.92 19.31 -1.59
N SER A 34 -1.68 18.23 -1.71
CA SER A 34 -1.42 16.97 -1.03
C SER A 34 -0.88 15.91 -2.00
N PHE A 35 -0.33 14.83 -1.46
CA PHE A 35 0.04 13.66 -2.23
C PHE A 35 -1.15 13.10 -3.03
N ALA A 36 -2.33 13.03 -2.42
CA ALA A 36 -3.55 12.59 -3.09
C ALA A 36 -3.87 13.43 -4.35
N ASP A 37 -3.67 14.75 -4.28
CA ASP A 37 -3.88 15.64 -5.44
C ASP A 37 -2.91 15.32 -6.57
N TRP A 38 -1.62 15.15 -6.25
CA TRP A 38 -0.63 14.82 -7.26
C TRP A 38 -0.85 13.45 -7.89
N VAL A 39 -1.16 12.42 -7.09
CA VAL A 39 -1.45 11.06 -7.60
C VAL A 39 -2.70 11.06 -8.47
N ARG A 40 -3.72 11.86 -8.11
CA ARG A 40 -4.92 12.08 -8.92
C ARG A 40 -4.58 12.73 -10.25
N ASP A 41 -3.80 13.80 -10.25
CA ASP A 41 -3.46 14.54 -11.46
C ASP A 41 -2.62 13.69 -12.43
N GLU A 42 -1.78 12.80 -11.90
CA GLU A 42 -0.98 11.84 -12.69
C GLU A 42 -1.73 10.54 -13.02
N GLN A 43 -2.96 10.37 -12.54
CA GLN A 43 -3.83 9.19 -12.76
C GLN A 43 -3.14 7.86 -12.44
N LEU A 44 -2.34 7.81 -11.37
CA LEU A 44 -1.55 6.63 -11.04
C LEU A 44 -2.40 5.58 -10.31
N PRO A 45 -2.32 4.29 -10.69
CA PRO A 45 -2.90 3.22 -9.90
C PRO A 45 -2.21 3.10 -8.54
N VAL A 46 -3.00 2.80 -7.50
CA VAL A 46 -2.54 2.80 -6.11
C VAL A 46 -2.46 1.37 -5.57
N ILE A 47 -1.37 1.08 -4.86
CA ILE A 47 -1.23 -0.11 -4.00
C ILE A 47 -1.17 0.37 -2.56
N LEU A 48 -2.01 -0.21 -1.70
CA LEU A 48 -2.05 0.15 -0.28
C LEU A 48 -1.19 -0.80 0.55
N VAL A 49 -0.17 -0.29 1.23
CA VAL A 49 0.60 -1.08 2.20
C VAL A 49 0.02 -0.89 3.60
N VAL A 50 -0.38 -1.98 4.25
CA VAL A 50 -1.02 -1.97 5.57
C VAL A 50 -0.12 -2.66 6.58
N GLY A 51 0.40 -1.89 7.55
CA GLY A 51 1.08 -2.44 8.71
C GLY A 51 0.09 -3.16 9.64
N ILE A 52 0.25 -4.46 9.85
CA ILE A 52 -0.65 -5.29 10.66
C ILE A 52 -0.44 -4.97 12.14
N LYS A 53 -1.40 -4.24 12.72
CA LYS A 53 -1.47 -3.88 14.15
C LYS A 53 -2.91 -3.48 14.52
N LEU A 54 -3.18 -3.32 15.81
CA LEU A 54 -4.48 -2.81 16.25
C LEU A 54 -4.77 -1.45 15.59
N GLY A 55 -6.00 -1.28 15.08
CA GLY A 55 -6.44 -0.09 14.34
C GLY A 55 -6.13 -0.12 12.83
N CYS A 56 -5.36 -1.09 12.33
CA CYS A 56 -4.99 -1.13 10.90
C CYS A 56 -6.19 -1.27 9.95
N ILE A 57 -7.24 -2.00 10.36
CA ILE A 57 -8.47 -2.17 9.56
C ILE A 57 -9.13 -0.82 9.29
N ASN A 58 -9.29 0.02 10.32
CA ASN A 58 -9.90 1.33 10.18
C ASN A 58 -9.07 2.23 9.24
N HIS A 59 -7.75 2.30 9.44
CA HIS A 59 -6.87 3.06 8.58
C HIS A 59 -6.88 2.56 7.13
N ALA A 60 -6.91 1.24 6.92
CA ALA A 60 -6.96 0.64 5.60
C ALA A 60 -8.26 1.00 4.87
N LEU A 61 -9.41 0.88 5.55
CA LEU A 61 -10.72 1.22 4.97
C LEU A 61 -10.84 2.71 4.67
N LEU A 62 -10.44 3.59 5.60
CA LEU A 62 -10.44 5.04 5.37
C LEU A 62 -9.55 5.42 4.19
N THR A 63 -8.36 4.81 4.08
CA THR A 63 -7.44 5.08 2.97
C THR A 63 -8.00 4.55 1.65
N ALA A 64 -8.53 3.32 1.63
CA ALA A 64 -9.13 2.73 0.44
C ALA A 64 -10.33 3.54 -0.07
N GLN A 65 -11.16 4.05 0.85
CA GLN A 65 -12.27 4.93 0.50
C GLN A 65 -11.78 6.26 -0.09
N ALA A 66 -10.77 6.89 0.51
CA ALA A 66 -10.20 8.13 0.00
C ALA A 66 -9.60 7.98 -1.41
N VAL A 67 -8.91 6.87 -1.68
CA VAL A 67 -8.37 6.56 -3.02
C VAL A 67 -9.50 6.40 -4.05
N ARG A 68 -10.55 5.65 -3.70
CA ARG A 68 -11.70 5.43 -4.59
C ARG A 68 -12.47 6.72 -4.86
N GLN A 69 -12.65 7.56 -3.83
CA GLN A 69 -13.29 8.87 -3.97
C GLN A 69 -12.48 9.85 -4.82
N ALA A 70 -11.16 9.70 -4.86
CA ALA A 70 -10.29 10.43 -5.78
C ALA A 70 -10.40 9.94 -7.24
N GLY A 71 -11.24 8.94 -7.53
CA GLY A 71 -11.42 8.38 -8.88
C GLY A 71 -10.29 7.47 -9.34
N LEU A 72 -9.43 7.02 -8.42
CA LEU A 72 -8.24 6.25 -8.75
C LEU A 72 -8.44 4.74 -8.54
N PRO A 73 -7.82 3.90 -9.38
CA PRO A 73 -7.86 2.46 -9.21
C PRO A 73 -6.97 2.02 -8.04
N LEU A 74 -7.57 1.44 -7.00
CA LEU A 74 -6.86 0.69 -5.96
C LEU A 74 -6.63 -0.74 -6.47
N VAL A 75 -5.44 -1.01 -7.01
CA VAL A 75 -5.15 -2.27 -7.73
C VAL A 75 -4.79 -3.43 -6.81
N GLY A 76 -4.54 -3.16 -5.53
CA GLY A 76 -4.26 -4.18 -4.54
C GLY A 76 -3.79 -3.60 -3.22
N TRP A 77 -3.48 -4.49 -2.28
CA TRP A 77 -2.91 -4.13 -0.99
C TRP A 77 -1.90 -5.17 -0.52
N ILE A 78 -0.98 -4.76 0.35
CA ILE A 78 0.09 -5.59 0.91
C ILE A 78 -0.07 -5.58 2.43
N ALA A 79 -0.19 -6.76 3.04
CA ALA A 79 -0.08 -6.94 4.47
C ALA A 79 1.41 -6.91 4.86
N ASN A 80 1.81 -5.95 5.67
CA ASN A 80 3.16 -5.85 6.19
C ASN A 80 3.16 -6.12 7.70
N ASP A 81 3.83 -7.18 8.12
CA ASP A 81 3.98 -7.45 9.54
C ASP A 81 5.09 -6.57 10.13
N ILE A 82 4.69 -5.63 10.99
CA ILE A 82 5.56 -4.59 11.53
C ILE A 82 5.92 -4.83 13.00
N GLN A 83 5.31 -5.83 13.62
CA GLN A 83 5.61 -6.22 15.00
C GLN A 83 6.27 -7.59 14.98
N PRO A 84 7.24 -7.86 15.87
CA PRO A 84 7.70 -9.22 16.10
C PRO A 84 6.50 -10.11 16.42
N PRO A 85 6.50 -11.39 16.03
CA PRO A 85 5.39 -12.30 16.32
C PRO A 85 5.01 -12.27 17.80
N GLY A 86 3.90 -11.60 18.12
CA GLY A 86 3.29 -11.70 19.44
C GLY A 86 2.70 -13.09 19.66
N LYS A 87 2.31 -13.42 20.89
CA LYS A 87 1.75 -14.75 21.27
C LYS A 87 0.54 -15.24 20.42
N ARG A 88 -0.06 -14.38 19.57
CA ARG A 88 -1.21 -14.68 18.70
C ARG A 88 -0.95 -14.44 17.21
N HIS A 89 0.31 -14.30 16.80
CA HIS A 89 0.70 -14.05 15.40
C HIS A 89 0.13 -15.09 14.42
N ALA A 90 0.12 -16.37 14.82
CA ALA A 90 -0.44 -17.47 14.05
C ALA A 90 -1.95 -17.36 13.75
N GLU A 91 -2.71 -16.64 14.59
CA GLU A 91 -4.16 -16.48 14.42
C GLU A 91 -4.52 -15.53 13.27
N TYR A 92 -3.66 -14.54 12.98
CA TYR A 92 -3.90 -13.54 11.95
C TYR A 92 -3.48 -13.98 10.54
N PHE A 93 -2.46 -14.84 10.44
CA PHE A 93 -1.89 -15.21 9.16
C PHE A 93 -2.36 -16.58 8.65
N GLY A 94 -3.11 -17.34 9.47
CA GLY A 94 -3.35 -18.74 9.21
C GLY A 94 -2.04 -19.53 9.24
N ASP A 95 -2.14 -20.84 9.40
CA ASP A 95 -0.97 -21.70 9.49
C ASP A 95 -0.13 -21.62 8.18
N PRO A 96 1.11 -21.11 8.20
CA PRO A 96 1.91 -20.94 6.99
C PRO A 96 2.21 -22.27 6.28
N GLN A 97 2.06 -23.39 6.98
CA GLN A 97 2.31 -24.73 6.45
C GLN A 97 1.16 -25.30 5.61
N ARG A 98 0.01 -24.62 5.50
CA ARG A 98 -1.14 -25.12 4.72
C ARG A 98 -1.19 -24.64 3.26
N SER A 99 -0.22 -23.83 2.83
CA SER A 99 -0.08 -23.35 1.45
C SER A 99 1.03 -24.07 0.66
N THR A 100 1.50 -25.23 1.12
CA THR A 100 2.20 -26.16 0.24
C THR A 100 1.20 -26.68 -0.79
N CYS A 101 1.29 -26.09 -1.99
CA CYS A 101 1.11 -26.75 -3.27
C CYS A 101 0.77 -28.24 -3.14
N GLY A 102 -0.45 -28.60 -3.53
CA GLY A 102 -0.80 -30.00 -3.74
C GLY A 102 0.25 -30.64 -4.64
N SER A 103 0.94 -31.65 -4.13
CA SER A 103 1.63 -32.62 -4.99
C SER A 103 0.57 -33.27 -5.86
N VAL A 104 0.50 -32.86 -7.12
CA VAL A 104 0.13 -33.79 -8.20
C VAL A 104 1.32 -34.71 -8.41
N ALA A 105 1.32 -35.80 -7.65
CA ALA A 105 2.06 -37.02 -7.94
C ALA A 105 1.08 -38.17 -7.68
N GLY A 106 0.61 -38.77 -8.78
CA GLY A 106 -0.40 -39.82 -8.82
C GLY A 106 -1.15 -39.77 -10.14
#